data_AF-A0A930VGG0-F1
#
_entry.id   AF-A0A930VGG0-F1
#
_cell.length_a   1.000
_cell.length_b   1.000
_cell.length_c   1.000
_cell.angle_alpha   90.00
_cell.angle_beta   90.00
_cell.angle_gamma   90.00
#
_symmetry.space_group_name_H-M   'P 1'
#
loop_
_entity.id
_entity.type
_entity.pdbx_description
1 polymer ?
#
loop_
_entity_poly.entity_id
_entity_poly.type
_entity_poly.pdbx_seq_one_letter_code
_entity_poly.pdbx_strand_id
1 'polypeptide(L)'
;MAPVVHLSGPSAADEGSTKTYTYTVTDAGQDDAAITVVEDCGDNGTRINTAAANSFDCTFPDGPASSTVSVTADDHDSANNIGSDSIVVTVANVAPVVHLSGPSAADEGSTKTYTYTVTDA
;
A
#
# COMPACT_ATOMS: atom_id res chain seq x y z
N MET A 1 13.46 27.56 -1.59
CA MET A 1 13.86 26.82 -2.82
C MET A 1 13.21 25.50 -2.64
N ALA A 2 12.37 25.05 -3.57
CA ALA A 2 11.52 23.90 -3.33
C ALA A 2 12.26 22.71 -2.70
N PRO A 3 11.64 22.03 -1.72
CA PRO A 3 12.23 20.86 -1.09
C PRO A 3 12.42 19.75 -2.13
N VAL A 4 13.40 18.90 -1.89
CA VAL A 4 13.65 17.69 -2.66
C VAL A 4 13.13 16.50 -1.86
N VAL A 5 12.20 15.77 -2.46
CA VAL A 5 11.66 14.52 -1.92
C VAL A 5 12.30 13.35 -2.66
N HIS A 6 12.67 12.31 -1.93
CA HIS A 6 13.04 11.03 -2.51
C HIS A 6 12.25 9.93 -1.82
N LEU A 7 11.37 9.26 -2.56
CA LEU A 7 10.49 8.20 -2.09
C LEU A 7 11.09 6.84 -2.45
N SER A 8 11.03 5.90 -1.51
CA SER A 8 11.51 4.53 -1.71
C SER A 8 10.50 3.53 -1.18
N GLY A 9 10.30 2.46 -1.94
CA GLY A 9 9.39 1.38 -1.59
C GLY A 9 9.16 0.45 -2.78
N PRO A 10 8.28 -0.55 -2.63
CA PRO A 10 7.97 -1.49 -3.68
C PRO A 10 7.12 -0.85 -4.79
N SER A 11 7.34 -1.28 -6.04
CA SER A 11 6.51 -0.91 -7.20
C SER A 11 5.50 -2.00 -7.59
N ALA A 12 5.36 -3.04 -6.75
CA ALA A 12 4.43 -4.13 -6.95
C ALA A 12 3.93 -4.67 -5.60
N ALA A 13 2.68 -5.10 -5.58
CA ALA A 13 2.03 -5.71 -4.43
C ALA A 13 1.09 -6.83 -4.87
N ASP A 14 0.91 -7.83 -4.01
CA ASP A 14 -0.24 -8.72 -4.10
C ASP A 14 -1.42 -8.01 -3.42
N GLU A 15 -2.64 -8.26 -3.87
CA GLU A 15 -3.85 -7.73 -3.23
C GLU A 15 -3.93 -8.06 -1.73
N GLY A 16 -4.56 -7.18 -0.97
CA GLY A 16 -4.67 -7.31 0.49
C GLY A 16 -3.34 -7.12 1.24
N SER A 17 -2.20 -7.07 0.55
CA SER A 17 -0.89 -6.92 1.20
C SER A 17 -0.63 -5.47 1.65
N THR A 18 0.03 -5.35 2.80
CA THR A 18 0.59 -4.08 3.28
C THR A 18 2.01 -3.90 2.75
N LYS A 19 2.31 -2.72 2.21
CA LYS A 19 3.65 -2.31 1.79
C LYS A 19 4.08 -1.05 2.52
N THR A 20 5.33 -1.05 2.97
CA THR A 20 5.96 0.10 3.63
C THR A 20 6.74 0.93 2.62
N TYR A 21 6.59 2.25 2.73
CA TYR A 21 7.32 3.25 1.98
C TYR A 21 8.09 4.14 2.96
N THR A 22 9.27 4.57 2.53
CA THR A 22 10.14 5.48 3.28
C THR A 22 10.52 6.64 2.39
N TYR A 23 10.81 7.80 2.96
CA TYR A 23 11.21 8.96 2.17
C TYR A 23 12.26 9.81 2.87
N THR A 24 12.91 10.68 2.12
CA THR A 24 13.71 11.78 2.66
C THR A 24 13.19 13.09 2.10
N VAL A 25 13.19 14.13 2.93
CA VAL A 25 12.94 15.51 2.49
C VAL A 25 14.15 16.34 2.85
N THR A 26 14.71 17.04 1.87
CA THR A 26 15.80 18.00 2.07
C THR A 26 15.44 19.31 1.42
N ASP A 27 15.61 20.40 2.16
CA ASP A 27 15.51 21.75 1.63
C ASP A 27 16.86 22.45 1.87
N ALA A 28 17.27 23.34 0.98
CA ALA A 28 18.51 24.10 1.13
C ALA A 28 18.26 25.60 1.40
N GLY A 29 16.98 25.98 1.55
CA GLY A 29 16.54 27.22 2.17
C GLY A 29 16.81 27.23 3.68
N GLN A 30 16.46 28.32 4.37
CA GLN A 30 16.77 28.48 5.80
C GLN A 30 15.62 28.06 6.74
N ASP A 31 14.53 27.49 6.20
CA ASP A 31 13.26 27.31 6.93
C ASP A 31 12.76 25.83 6.97
N ASP A 32 13.67 24.84 6.98
CA ASP A 32 13.35 23.40 7.03
C ASP A 32 12.40 23.00 8.16
N ALA A 33 12.34 23.79 9.24
CA ALA A 33 11.48 23.55 10.40
C ALA A 33 9.97 23.75 10.11
N ALA A 34 9.61 24.35 8.98
CA ALA A 34 8.22 24.62 8.58
C ALA A 34 7.66 23.63 7.54
N ILE A 35 8.45 22.67 7.06
CA ILE A 35 8.03 21.77 5.98
C ILE A 35 6.81 20.94 6.39
N THR A 36 5.76 21.01 5.58
CA THR A 36 4.59 20.13 5.69
C THR A 36 4.70 18.99 4.68
N VAL A 37 4.60 17.76 5.17
CA VAL A 37 4.62 16.55 4.32
C VAL A 37 3.23 15.93 4.23
N VAL A 38 2.84 15.59 3.01
CA VAL A 38 1.64 14.81 2.70
C VAL A 38 2.06 13.50 2.06
N GLU A 39 1.61 12.40 2.66
CA GLU A 39 1.81 11.04 2.18
C GLU A 39 0.50 10.52 1.60
N ASP A 40 0.53 9.97 0.40
CA ASP A 40 -0.65 9.48 -0.31
C ASP A 40 -0.39 8.09 -0.90
N CYS A 41 -1.34 7.17 -0.74
CA CYS A 41 -1.26 5.83 -1.32
C CYS A 41 -1.92 5.73 -2.71
N GLY A 42 -2.50 6.83 -3.21
CA GLY A 42 -3.18 6.95 -4.49
C GLY A 42 -4.61 6.40 -4.47
N ASP A 43 -5.31 6.53 -5.60
CA ASP A 43 -6.74 6.21 -5.74
C ASP A 43 -7.12 4.78 -5.31
N ASN A 44 -6.21 3.82 -5.51
CA ASN A 44 -6.41 2.41 -5.18
C ASN A 44 -5.52 1.98 -4.02
N GLY A 45 -5.03 2.90 -3.19
CA GLY A 45 -4.25 2.56 -2.01
C GLY A 45 -4.92 3.13 -0.77
N THR A 46 -4.88 2.40 0.34
CA THR A 46 -5.32 2.92 1.63
C THR A 46 -4.12 3.06 2.54
N ARG A 47 -3.86 4.29 3.02
CA ARG A 47 -2.82 4.54 4.01
C ARG A 47 -3.25 3.96 5.35
N ILE A 48 -2.48 3.02 5.87
CA ILE A 48 -2.70 2.46 7.21
C ILE A 48 -1.65 3.04 8.17
N ASN A 49 -2.14 3.52 9.31
CA ASN A 49 -1.47 4.53 10.12
C ASN A 49 -0.44 3.89 11.07
N THR A 50 0.63 3.31 10.53
CA THR A 50 1.84 3.01 11.31
C THR A 50 2.68 4.27 11.37
N ALA A 51 2.44 5.12 12.37
CA ALA A 51 3.20 6.36 12.52
C ALA A 51 4.68 6.03 12.78
N ALA A 52 5.52 6.27 11.79
CA ALA A 52 6.97 6.19 11.86
C ALA A 52 7.56 7.44 11.20
N ALA A 53 8.70 7.90 11.71
CA ALA A 53 9.36 9.06 11.11
C ALA A 53 9.74 8.74 9.66
N ASN A 54 9.31 9.60 8.74
CA ASN A 54 9.61 9.49 7.32
C ASN A 54 9.23 8.15 6.67
N SER A 55 8.16 7.52 7.16
CA SER A 55 7.72 6.21 6.71
C SER A 55 6.21 6.05 6.88
N PHE A 56 5.58 5.38 5.93
CA PHE A 56 4.14 5.11 5.94
C PHE A 56 3.82 3.80 5.24
N ASP A 57 2.68 3.21 5.59
CA ASP A 57 2.22 1.94 5.05
C ASP A 57 0.99 2.15 4.16
N CYS A 58 0.95 1.44 3.04
CA CYS A 58 -0.20 1.36 2.14
C CYS A 58 -0.70 -0.09 2.05
N THR A 59 -2.01 -0.28 2.13
CA THR A 59 -2.68 -1.52 1.72
C THR A 59 -3.31 -1.32 0.35
N PHE A 60 -3.27 -2.36 -0.48
CA PHE A 60 -3.85 -2.35 -1.82
C PHE A 60 -5.07 -3.28 -1.91
N PRO A 61 -6.10 -2.92 -2.69
CA PRO A 61 -7.33 -3.67 -2.84
C PRO A 61 -7.12 -4.91 -3.73
N ASP A 62 -8.21 -5.65 -3.93
CA ASP A 62 -8.35 -6.72 -4.92
C ASP A 62 -7.80 -6.29 -6.29
N GLY A 63 -6.98 -7.16 -6.87
CA GLY A 63 -6.33 -6.95 -8.16
C GLY A 63 -7.20 -7.42 -9.33
N PRO A 64 -6.68 -7.33 -10.58
CA PRO A 64 -5.55 -6.51 -10.97
C PRO A 64 -5.88 -5.02 -10.87
N ALA A 65 -5.02 -4.24 -10.22
CA ALA A 65 -5.19 -2.80 -10.07
C ALA A 65 -3.85 -2.07 -10.18
N SER A 66 -3.89 -0.75 -10.17
CA SER A 66 -2.69 0.10 -10.10
C SER A 66 -2.95 1.30 -9.19
N SER A 67 -1.99 1.67 -8.35
CA SER A 67 -2.07 2.88 -7.54
C SER A 67 -0.78 3.69 -7.63
N THR A 68 -0.87 5.00 -7.46
CA THR A 68 0.30 5.90 -7.44
C THR A 68 0.55 6.36 -6.03
N VAL A 69 1.54 5.78 -5.38
CA VAL A 69 1.99 6.19 -4.05
C VAL A 69 2.86 7.43 -4.21
N SER A 70 2.64 8.47 -3.40
CA SER A 70 3.38 9.72 -3.52
C SER A 70 3.65 10.36 -2.16
N VAL A 71 4.70 11.19 -2.14
CA VAL A 71 5.01 12.08 -1.03
C VAL A 71 5.19 13.48 -1.60
N THR A 72 4.54 14.45 -0.97
CA THR A 72 4.65 15.87 -1.30
C THR A 72 5.14 16.64 -0.09
N ALA A 73 6.07 17.56 -0.28
CA ALA A 73 6.61 18.44 0.75
C ALA A 73 6.43 19.91 0.33
N ASP A 74 5.93 20.74 1.24
CA ASP A 74 5.73 22.18 1.06
C ASP A 74 6.52 22.94 2.13
N ASP A 75 7.47 23.79 1.73
CA ASP A 75 8.30 24.60 2.64
C ASP A 75 7.61 25.91 3.08
N HIS A 76 6.41 26.21 2.55
CA HIS A 76 5.62 27.42 2.79
C HIS A 76 6.31 28.76 2.46
N ASP A 77 7.43 28.74 1.73
CA ASP A 77 8.04 29.96 1.18
C ASP A 77 7.16 30.51 0.02
N SER A 78 7.46 31.73 -0.42
CA SER A 78 6.77 32.45 -1.48
C SER A 78 6.47 31.57 -2.72
N ALA A 79 5.35 31.84 -3.38
CA ALA A 79 4.60 30.88 -4.20
C ALA A 79 5.42 29.85 -5.03
N ASN A 80 5.07 28.57 -4.83
CA ASN A 80 5.47 27.37 -5.60
C ASN A 80 6.79 26.68 -5.18
N ASN A 81 7.05 26.59 -3.88
CA ASN A 81 8.15 25.78 -3.34
C ASN A 81 7.66 24.41 -2.83
N ILE A 82 7.13 23.60 -3.76
CA ILE A 82 6.64 22.25 -3.48
C ILE A 82 7.57 21.23 -4.15
N GLY A 83 8.00 20.23 -3.38
CA GLY A 83 8.71 19.04 -3.85
C GLY A 83 7.83 17.81 -3.80
N SER A 84 7.99 16.87 -4.73
CA SER A 84 7.29 15.59 -4.67
C SER A 84 8.05 14.47 -5.36
N ASP A 85 7.74 13.24 -4.96
CA ASP A 85 8.18 12.01 -5.62
C ASP A 85 7.07 10.96 -5.55
N SER A 86 7.06 10.02 -6.51
CA SER A 86 5.98 9.03 -6.65
C SER A 86 6.44 7.69 -7.22
N ILE A 87 5.76 6.62 -6.81
CA ILE A 87 5.96 5.25 -7.28
C ILE A 87 4.62 4.71 -7.76
N VAL A 88 4.58 4.25 -9.01
CA VAL A 88 3.43 3.48 -9.54
C VAL A 88 3.55 2.04 -9.05
N VAL A 89 2.51 1.56 -8.39
CA VAL A 89 2.40 0.22 -7.82
C VAL A 89 1.44 -0.61 -8.66
N THR A 90 1.92 -1.74 -9.18
CA THR A 90 1.06 -2.74 -9.82
C THR A 90 0.54 -3.72 -8.78
N VAL A 91 -0.77 -3.90 -8.70
CA VAL A 91 -1.43 -4.81 -7.76
C VAL A 91 -1.81 -6.09 -8.49
N ALA A 92 -1.23 -7.22 -8.10
CA ALA A 92 -1.51 -8.52 -8.65
C ALA A 92 -2.66 -9.19 -7.90
N ASN A 93 -3.59 -9.78 -8.65
CA ASN A 93 -4.64 -10.62 -8.08
C ASN A 93 -4.04 -11.93 -7.57
N VAL A 94 -4.43 -12.35 -6.37
CA VAL A 94 -4.08 -13.64 -5.79
C VAL A 94 -5.24 -14.60 -6.00
N ALA A 95 -4.97 -15.85 -6.38
CA ALA A 95 -6.06 -16.80 -6.60
C ALA A 95 -6.76 -17.17 -5.27
N PRO A 96 -8.11 -17.26 -5.23
CA PRO A 96 -8.82 -17.71 -4.05
C PRO A 96 -8.39 -19.11 -3.63
N VAL A 97 -8.36 -19.35 -2.31
CA VAL A 97 -8.05 -20.66 -1.73
C VAL A 97 -9.34 -21.33 -1.26
N VAL A 98 -9.57 -22.55 -1.73
CA VAL A 98 -10.68 -23.40 -1.27
C VAL A 98 -10.14 -24.52 -0.41
N HIS A 99 -10.67 -24.65 0.80
CA HIS A 99 -10.39 -25.76 1.69
C HIS A 99 -11.65 -26.60 1.85
N LEU A 100 -11.57 -27.87 1.44
CA LEU A 100 -12.65 -28.86 1.58
C LEU A 100 -12.35 -29.76 2.77
N SER A 101 -13.32 -29.92 3.65
CA SER A 101 -13.25 -30.82 4.81
C SER A 101 -14.41 -31.80 4.79
N GLY A 102 -14.12 -33.05 5.14
CA GLY A 102 -15.13 -34.08 5.25
C GLY A 102 -14.54 -35.48 5.41
N PRO A 103 -15.42 -36.48 5.49
CA PRO A 103 -15.02 -37.88 5.63
C PRO A 103 -14.17 -38.35 4.45
N SER A 104 -13.09 -39.10 4.71
CA SER A 104 -12.23 -39.69 3.67
C SER A 104 -12.73 -41.04 3.14
N ALA A 105 -13.81 -41.57 3.71
CA ALA A 105 -14.43 -42.82 3.33
C ALA A 105 -15.95 -42.79 3.56
N ALA A 106 -16.67 -43.58 2.78
CA ALA A 106 -18.11 -43.76 2.90
C ALA A 106 -18.47 -45.22 2.63
N ASP A 107 -19.36 -45.78 3.45
CA ASP A 107 -19.97 -47.06 3.19
C ASP A 107 -21.07 -46.90 2.14
N GLU A 108 -21.35 -47.98 1.40
CA GLU A 108 -22.41 -47.99 0.40
C GLU A 108 -23.77 -47.62 1.02
N GLY A 109 -24.49 -46.72 0.35
CA GLY A 109 -25.78 -46.21 0.83
C GLY A 109 -25.69 -45.14 1.93
N SER A 110 -24.49 -44.80 2.41
CA SER A 110 -24.33 -43.73 3.41
C SER A 110 -24.26 -42.34 2.79
N THR A 111 -24.98 -41.39 3.41
CA THR A 111 -24.83 -39.95 3.10
C THR A 111 -23.68 -39.38 3.92
N LYS A 112 -22.75 -38.69 3.27
CA LYS A 112 -21.68 -37.93 3.93
C LYS A 112 -21.84 -36.44 3.67
N THR A 113 -21.60 -35.65 4.70
CA THR A 113 -21.57 -34.19 4.60
C THR A 113 -20.13 -33.73 4.46
N TYR A 114 -19.91 -32.82 3.53
CA TYR A 114 -18.66 -32.11 3.34
C TYR A 114 -18.92 -30.64 3.58
N THR A 115 -17.93 -29.96 4.15
CA THR A 115 -17.93 -28.51 4.34
C THR A 115 -16.77 -27.92 3.58
N TYR A 116 -16.90 -26.65 3.18
CA TYR A 116 -15.81 -25.94 2.54
C TYR A 116 -15.70 -24.53 3.10
N THR A 117 -14.50 -23.99 3.04
CA THR A 117 -14.23 -22.56 3.25
C THR A 117 -13.53 -22.02 2.03
N VAL A 118 -13.92 -20.83 1.60
CA VAL A 118 -13.26 -20.08 0.55
C VAL A 118 -12.69 -18.82 1.19
N THR A 119 -11.42 -18.53 0.92
CA THR A 119 -10.75 -17.30 1.35
C THR A 119 -10.11 -16.65 0.15
N ASP A 120 -10.26 -15.33 0.08
CA ASP A 120 -9.66 -14.45 -0.92
C ASP A 120 -9.11 -13.23 -0.17
N ALA A 121 -8.03 -12.65 -0.69
CA ALA A 121 -7.26 -11.63 0.02
C ALA A 121 -7.90 -10.23 -0.01
#